data_AF-A0A1K2FAM4-F1
#
_entry.id   AF-A0A1K2FAM4-F1
#
_cell.length_a   1.000
_cell.length_b   1.000
_cell.length_c   1.000
_cell.angle_alpha   90.00
_cell.angle_beta   90.00
_cell.angle_gamma   90.00
#
_symmetry.space_group_name_H-M   'P 1'
#
loop_
_entity.id
_entity.type
_entity.pdbx_description
1 polymer ?
#
loop_
_entity_poly.entity_id
_entity_poly.type
_entity_poly.pdbx_seq_one_letter_code
_entity_poly.pdbx_strand_id
1 'polypeptide(L)' 'MKGFRSVGGAQRFLAAFSGISPRFRPRRHLMTTTHYRAEMTTRFAIWDQITGVAGLPAAA' A
#
# COMPACT_ATOMS: atom_id res chain seq x y z
N MET A 1 12.23 -2.90 -15.47
CA MET A 1 10.89 -3.50 -15.36
C MET A 1 10.02 -2.96 -16.49
N LYS A 2 9.32 -3.82 -17.24
CA LYS A 2 8.23 -3.37 -18.12
C LYS A 2 7.11 -2.88 -17.18
N GLY A 3 6.65 -1.65 -17.34
CA GLY A 3 5.90 -0.90 -16.32
C GLY A 3 4.68 -1.63 -15.71
N PHE A 4 4.14 -1.07 -14.63
CA PHE A 4 2.98 -1.65 -13.95
C PHE A 4 1.72 -1.52 -14.81
N ARG A 5 0.95 -2.61 -14.89
CA ARG A 5 -0.30 -2.68 -15.65
C ARG A 5 -1.49 -2.08 -14.88
N SER A 6 -1.33 -1.83 -13.57
CA SER A 6 -2.33 -1.18 -12.73
C SER A 6 -1.67 -0.31 -11.66
N VAL A 7 -2.37 0.75 -11.27
CA VAL A 7 -1.91 1.69 -10.22
C VAL A 7 -1.76 0.97 -8.88
N GLY A 8 -2.73 0.10 -8.51
CA GLY A 8 -2.64 -0.71 -7.30
C GLY A 8 -1.45 -1.67 -7.28
N GLY A 9 -1.07 -2.23 -8.44
CA GLY A 9 0.14 -3.04 -8.59
C GLY A 9 1.41 -2.21 -8.36
N ALA A 10 1.46 -0.99 -8.91
CA ALA A 10 2.56 -0.06 -8.70
C ALA A 10 2.67 0.36 -7.23
N GLN A 11 1.56 0.70 -6.58
CA GLN A 11 1.55 1.12 -5.17
C GLN A 11 2.02 -0.01 -4.24
N ARG A 12 1.56 -1.25 -4.45
CA ARG A 12 2.03 -2.41 -3.67
C ARG A 12 3.52 -2.68 -3.85
N PHE A 13 4.02 -2.52 -5.08
CA PHE A 13 5.45 -2.61 -5.34
C PHE A 13 6.24 -1.51 -4.61
N LEU A 14 5.80 -0.26 -4.73
CA LEU A 14 6.47 0.88 -4.08
C LEU A 14 6.45 0.74 -2.55
N ALA A 15 5.36 0.24 -1.97
CA ALA A 15 5.25 -0.02 -0.53
C ALA A 15 6.29 -1.05 -0.02
N ALA A 16 6.80 -1.92 -0.88
CA ALA A 16 7.80 -2.93 -0.51
C ALA A 16 9.25 -2.51 -0.83
N PHE A 17 9.45 -1.74 -1.90
CA PHE A 17 10.77 -1.54 -2.53
C PHE A 17 11.26 -0.09 -2.68
N SER A 18 10.48 0.92 -2.28
CA SER A 18 10.89 2.33 -2.44
C SER A 18 11.13 3.05 -1.10
N GLY A 19 11.49 4.34 -1.13
CA GLY A 19 11.76 5.14 0.07
C GLY A 19 10.59 5.23 1.05
N ILE A 20 9.35 4.94 0.62
CA ILE A 20 8.18 4.91 1.50
C ILE A 20 8.01 3.58 2.24
N SER A 21 8.82 2.56 1.94
CA SER A 21 8.73 1.22 2.53
C SER A 21 8.72 1.17 4.07
N PRO A 22 9.48 2.02 4.80
CA PRO A 22 9.42 2.04 6.26
C PRO A 22 8.00 2.29 6.80
N ARG A 23 7.16 3.06 6.09
CA ARG A 23 5.77 3.32 6.48
C ARG A 23 4.86 2.10 6.33
N PHE A 24 5.28 1.06 5.61
CA PHE A 24 4.53 -0.18 5.39
C PHE A 24 5.13 -1.38 6.13
N ARG A 25 6.08 -1.15 7.04
CA ARG A 25 6.70 -2.19 7.88
C ARG A 25 6.40 -1.97 9.36
N PRO A 26 5.13 -2.10 9.81
CA PRO A 26 4.82 -2.12 11.22
C PRO A 26 5.45 -3.36 11.85
N ARG A 27 5.74 -3.27 13.15
CA ARG A 27 6.41 -4.32 13.91
C ARG A 27 5.52 -5.55 14.02
N ARG A 28 5.50 -6.37 12.97
CA ARG A 28 4.61 -7.52 12.78
C ARG A 28 4.61 -8.47 13.97
N HIS A 29 5.76 -8.63 14.62
CA HIS A 29 5.94 -9.49 15.79
C HIS A 29 5.24 -8.98 17.06
N LEU A 30 4.82 -7.71 17.10
CA LEU A 30 4.07 -7.11 18.20
C LEU A 30 2.56 -7.13 17.97
N MET A 31 2.08 -7.73 16.87
CA MET A 31 0.70 -7.60 16.44
C MET A 31 0.08 -8.94 16.07
N THR A 32 -1.18 -9.11 16.49
CA THR A 32 -2.02 -10.20 15.99
C THR A 32 -2.21 -10.07 14.48
N THR A 33 -2.51 -11.18 13.81
CA THR A 33 -2.74 -11.19 12.35
C THR A 33 -3.84 -10.24 11.94
N THR A 34 -4.97 -10.23 12.66
CA THR A 34 -6.10 -9.34 12.36
C THR A 34 -5.71 -7.87 12.48
N HIS A 35 -4.99 -7.50 13.55
CA HIS A 35 -4.55 -6.13 13.76
C HIS A 35 -3.59 -5.65 12.66
N TYR A 36 -2.63 -6.50 12.29
CA TYR A 36 -1.71 -6.20 11.19
C TYR A 36 -2.44 -6.01 9.85
N ARG A 37 -3.45 -6.83 9.55
CA ARG A 37 -4.25 -6.69 8.33
C ARG A 37 -5.03 -5.37 8.32
N ALA A 38 -5.69 -5.03 9.43
CA ALA A 38 -6.41 -3.77 9.55
C ALA A 38 -5.48 -2.56 9.39
N GLU A 39 -4.32 -2.58 10.05
CA GLU A 39 -3.33 -1.51 9.95
C GLU A 39 -2.78 -1.34 8.52
N MET A 40 -2.48 -2.44 7.83
CA MET A 40 -2.07 -2.41 6.43
C MET A 40 -3.15 -1.77 5.54
N THR A 41 -4.42 -2.16 5.71
CA THR A 41 -5.54 -1.59 4.95
C THR A 41 -5.63 -0.08 5.15
N THR A 42 -5.56 0.38 6.41
CA THR A 42 -5.59 1.83 6.72
C THR A 42 -4.41 2.57 6.10
N ARG A 43 -3.20 2.03 6.18
CA ARG A 43 -2.00 2.66 5.60
C ARG A 43 -2.07 2.77 4.09
N PHE A 44 -2.63 1.75 3.42
CA PHE A 44 -2.88 1.82 1.98
C PHE A 44 -3.98 2.83 1.64
N ALA A 45 -5.10 2.87 2.38
CA ALA A 45 -6.17 3.85 2.13
C ALA A 45 -5.70 5.30 2.27
N ILE A 46 -4.92 5.60 3.33
CA ILE A 46 -4.32 6.93 3.52
C ILE A 46 -3.36 7.26 2.37
N TRP A 47 -2.54 6.29 1.95
CA TRP A 47 -1.60 6.50 0.85
C TRP A 47 -2.30 6.71 -0.49
N ASP A 48 -3.39 6.00 -0.72
CA ASP A 48 -4.25 6.12 -1.90
C ASP A 48 -4.88 7.52 -1.98
N GLN A 49 -5.31 8.05 -0.83
CA GLN A 49 -5.80 9.42 -0.72
C GLN A 49 -4.71 10.46 -1.00
N ILE A 50 -3.51 10.31 -0.41
CA ILE A 50 -2.37 11.23 -0.62
C ILE A 50 -1.93 11.25 -2.08
N THR A 51 -1.94 10.09 -2.73
CA THR A 51 -1.55 9.96 -4.15
C THR A 51 -2.67 10.31 -5.12
N GLY A 52 -3.87 10.64 -4.63
CA GLY A 52 -5.04 10.98 -5.45
C GLY A 52 -5.62 9.79 -6.21
N VAL A 53 -5.21 8.56 -5.89
CA VAL A 53 -5.65 7.34 -6.56
C VAL A 53 -7.02 6.87 -6.06
N ALA A 54 -7.42 7.27 -4.85
CA ALA A 54 -8.73 6.94 -4.27
C ALA A 54 -9.94 7.39 -5.10
N GLY A 55 -9.75 8.32 -6.05
CA GLY A 55 -10.80 8.78 -6.97
C GLY A 55 -10.68 8.23 -8.39
N LEU A 56 -9.62 7.48 -8.72
CA LEU A 56 -9.44 6.90 -10.04
C LEU A 56 -10.25 5.59 -10.12
N PRO A 57 -11.17 5.43 -11.09
CA PRO A 57 -11.81 4.14 -11.30
C PRO A 57 -10.70 3.10 -11.51
N ALA A 58 -10.79 2.00 -10.78
CA ALA A 58 -9.86 0.89 -10.94
C ALA A 58 -9.99 0.38 -12.38
N ALA A 59 -9.16 0.90 -13.27
CA ALA A 59 -9.13 0.51 -14.67
C ALA A 59 -8.78 -0.98 -14.70
N ALA A 60 -9.75 -1.78 -15.14
CA ALA A 60 -9.67 -3.22 -15.33
C ALA A 60 -8.94 -3.57 -16.63
#